data_AF-A0A1V4VU74-F1
#
_entry.id   AF-A0A1V4VU74-F1
#
_cell.length_a   1.000
_cell.length_b   1.000
_cell.length_c   1.000
_cell.angle_alpha   90.00
_cell.angle_beta   90.00
_cell.angle_gamma   90.00
#
_symmetry.space_group_name_H-M   'P 1'
#
loop_
_entity.id
_entity.type
_entity.pdbx_description
1 polymer ?
#
loop_
_entity_poly.entity_id
_entity_poly.type
_entity_poly.pdbx_seq_one_letter_code
_entity_poly.pdbx_strand_id
1 'polypeptide(L)'
;MNPQLLFLKKHNLFNSMVNLVLGSMTNNWQSSHQLTMKLGGTPVLNRLIGSLAVYKASGFREPASFVGSVSSHLGKQGRVQHSVKICPVKGTPDDVFKF
;
A
#
# COMPACT_ATOMS: atom_id res chain seq x y z
N MET A 1 -11.07 11.94 3.98
CA MET A 1 -9.66 11.88 3.50
C MET A 1 -8.99 10.66 4.15
N ASN A 2 -8.26 9.81 3.40
CA ASN A 2 -7.72 8.55 3.93
C ASN A 2 -6.62 8.80 4.99
N PRO A 3 -6.73 8.25 6.21
CA PRO A 3 -5.83 8.57 7.33
C PRO A 3 -4.40 8.04 7.13
N GLN A 4 -4.23 6.93 6.44
CA GLN A 4 -2.91 6.38 6.10
C GLN A 4 -2.16 7.31 5.14
N LEU A 5 -2.84 7.87 4.13
CA LEU A 5 -2.24 8.84 3.22
C LEU A 5 -1.86 10.15 3.93
N LEU A 6 -2.71 10.61 4.85
CA LEU A 6 -2.42 11.78 5.69
C LEU A 6 -1.16 11.56 6.54
N PHE A 7 -1.04 10.39 7.16
CA PHE A 7 0.14 10.01 7.92
C PHE A 7 1.40 10.03 7.04
N LEU A 8 1.37 9.37 5.88
CA LEU A 8 2.50 9.36 4.95
C LEU A 8 2.92 10.78 4.53
N LYS A 9 1.95 11.69 4.34
CA LYS A 9 2.25 13.10 4.02
C LYS A 9 2.90 13.82 5.20
N LYS A 10 2.36 13.67 6.42
CA LYS A 10 2.92 14.26 7.64
C LYS A 10 4.36 13.82 7.91
N HIS A 11 4.69 12.58 7.55
CA HIS A 11 6.03 12.01 7.75
C HIS A 11 6.93 12.14 6.51
N ASN A 12 6.55 12.90 5.48
CA ASN A 12 7.31 13.05 4.22
C ASN A 12 7.64 11.72 3.51
N LEU A 13 6.83 10.68 3.74
CA LEU A 13 6.98 9.35 3.12
C LEU A 13 6.09 9.14 1.91
N PHE A 14 5.10 10.02 1.67
CA PHE A 14 4.07 9.82 0.65
C PHE A 14 4.65 9.64 -0.76
N ASN A 15 5.46 10.58 -1.24
CA ASN A 15 6.02 10.50 -2.60
C ASN A 15 6.98 9.31 -2.76
N SER A 16 7.80 9.03 -1.75
CA SER A 16 8.69 7.87 -1.74
C SER A 16 7.91 6.56 -1.78
N MET A 17 6.79 6.47 -1.05
CA MET A 17 5.93 5.29 -1.06
C MET A 17 5.22 5.12 -2.41
N VAL A 18 4.76 6.21 -3.02
CA VAL A 18 4.17 6.19 -4.36
C VAL A 18 5.16 5.65 -5.40
N ASN A 19 6.38 6.18 -5.42
CA ASN A 19 7.42 5.74 -6.35
C ASN A 19 7.81 4.28 -6.11
N LEU A 20 7.92 3.89 -4.83
CA LEU A 20 8.22 2.52 -4.46
C LEU A 20 7.14 1.54 -4.92
N VAL A 21 5.86 1.88 -4.70
CA VAL A 21 4.73 1.04 -5.12
C VAL A 21 4.68 0.92 -6.65
N LEU A 22 4.78 2.04 -7.37
CA LEU A 22 4.79 2.03 -8.84
C LEU A 22 5.97 1.23 -9.41
N GLY A 23 7.16 1.35 -8.82
CA GLY A 23 8.35 0.62 -9.26
C GLY A 23 8.34 -0.87 -8.92
N SER A 24 7.47 -1.31 -8.01
CA SER A 24 7.44 -2.71 -7.53
C SER A 24 6.20 -3.49 -7.97
N MET A 25 5.17 -2.80 -8.46
CA MET A 25 4.00 -3.42 -9.06
C MET A 25 4.35 -4.09 -10.38
N THR A 26 3.65 -5.19 -10.68
CA THR A 26 3.75 -5.88 -11.97
C THR A 26 2.38 -5.90 -12.65
N ASN A 27 2.32 -6.46 -13.87
CA ASN A 27 1.06 -6.65 -14.61
C ASN A 27 0.16 -7.75 -14.01
N ASN A 28 0.61 -8.44 -12.96
CA ASN A 28 -0.18 -9.44 -12.26
C ASN A 28 -0.98 -8.78 -11.13
N TRP A 29 -2.21 -9.27 -10.89
CA TRP A 29 -3.00 -8.84 -9.73
C TRP A 29 -2.31 -9.24 -8.43
N GLN A 30 -2.12 -8.26 -7.54
CA GLN A 30 -1.49 -8.46 -6.25
C GLN A 30 -2.25 -7.73 -5.13
N SER A 31 -2.38 -8.37 -3.97
CA SER A 31 -2.94 -7.71 -2.79
C SER A 31 -1.94 -6.75 -2.13
N SER A 32 -2.45 -5.85 -1.31
CA SER A 32 -1.64 -4.96 -0.46
C SER A 32 -0.63 -5.73 0.40
N HIS A 33 -1.01 -6.91 0.89
CA HIS A 33 -0.13 -7.79 1.68
C HIS A 33 1.00 -8.38 0.84
N GLN A 34 0.69 -8.87 -0.37
CA GLN A 34 1.71 -9.39 -1.28
C GLN A 34 2.69 -8.30 -1.72
N LEU A 35 2.19 -7.10 -2.02
CA LEU A 35 3.02 -5.94 -2.31
C LEU A 35 3.88 -5.59 -1.10
N THR A 36 3.32 -5.53 0.10
CA THR A 36 4.08 -5.26 1.33
C THR A 36 5.21 -6.26 1.56
N MET A 37 4.97 -7.55 1.31
CA MET A 37 6.02 -8.57 1.40
C MET A 37 7.14 -8.35 0.37
N LYS A 38 6.80 -7.99 -0.88
CA LYS A 38 7.79 -7.61 -1.91
C LYS A 38 8.58 -6.36 -1.52
N LEU A 39 7.90 -5.39 -0.90
CA LEU A 39 8.49 -4.15 -0.42
C LEU A 39 9.28 -4.34 0.89
N GLY A 40 9.23 -5.54 1.48
CA GLY A 40 9.93 -5.92 2.70
C GLY A 40 11.40 -5.56 2.63
N GLY A 41 11.93 -4.91 3.67
CA GLY A 41 13.35 -4.55 3.75
C GLY A 41 13.74 -3.31 2.94
N THR A 42 12.83 -2.69 2.18
CA THR A 42 13.12 -1.42 1.50
C THR A 42 13.30 -0.28 2.52
N PRO A 43 14.21 0.69 2.27
CA PRO A 43 14.44 1.80 3.22
C PRO A 43 13.18 2.60 3.54
N VAL A 44 12.28 2.76 2.55
CA VAL A 44 11.03 3.51 2.71
C VAL A 44 10.05 2.74 3.61
N LEU A 45 9.91 1.42 3.41
CA LEU A 45 9.03 0.60 4.25
C LEU A 45 9.57 0.47 5.68
N ASN A 46 10.89 0.34 5.85
CA ASN A 46 11.53 0.32 7.17
C ASN A 46 11.32 1.63 7.93
N ARG A 47 11.42 2.78 7.24
CA ARG A 47 11.08 4.10 7.83
C ARG A 47 9.62 4.21 8.23
N LEU A 48 8.70 3.69 7.40
CA LEU A 48 7.29 3.62 7.75
C LEU A 48 7.10 2.77 9.02
N ILE A 49 7.63 1.55 9.05
CA ILE A 49 7.54 0.64 10.21
C ILE A 49 8.09 1.30 11.48
N GLY A 50 9.25 1.97 11.39
CA GLY A 50 9.82 2.73 12.51
C GLY A 50 8.91 3.86 12.99
N SER A 51 8.30 4.60 12.06
CA SER A 51 7.34 5.67 12.39
C SER A 51 6.05 5.13 13.01
N LEU A 52 5.67 3.89 12.66
CA LEU A 52 4.49 3.21 13.19
C LEU A 52 4.72 2.54 14.54
N ALA A 53 5.98 2.39 14.98
CA ALA A 53 6.31 1.71 16.23
C ALA A 53 5.72 2.41 17.47
N VAL A 54 5.43 3.71 17.40
CA VAL A 54 4.83 4.50 18.48
C VAL A 54 3.31 4.30 18.62
N TYR A 55 2.67 3.65 17.65
CA TYR A 55 1.24 3.38 17.67
C TYR A 55 0.96 2.05 18.37
N LYS A 56 -0.04 2.02 19.26
CA LYS A 56 -0.52 0.79 19.89
C LYS A 56 -1.00 -0.22 18.83
N ALA A 57 -1.03 -1.50 19.20
CA ALA A 57 -1.53 -2.58 18.35
C ALA A 57 -2.96 -2.25 17.86
N SER A 58 -3.06 -1.81 16.62
CA SER A 58 -4.27 -1.39 15.93
C SER A 58 -4.09 -1.70 14.45
N GLY A 59 -5.18 -1.92 13.71
CA GLY A 59 -5.13 -2.11 12.25
C GLY A 59 -4.44 -0.95 11.53
N PHE A 60 -4.36 0.24 12.16
CA PHE A 60 -3.59 1.37 11.65
C PHE A 60 -2.08 1.13 11.62
N ARG A 61 -1.51 0.26 12.46
CA ARG A 61 -0.07 -0.06 12.47
C ARG A 61 0.35 -1.00 11.34
N GLU A 62 -0.61 -1.61 10.65
CA GLU A 62 -0.33 -2.58 9.60
C GLU A 62 0.28 -1.91 8.35
N PRO A 63 1.51 -2.23 7.94
CA PRO A 63 2.14 -1.60 6.77
C PRO A 63 1.35 -1.86 5.47
N ALA A 64 0.68 -3.02 5.37
CA ALA A 64 -0.15 -3.36 4.22
C ALA A 64 -1.35 -2.43 4.06
N SER A 65 -1.92 -1.92 5.15
CA SER A 65 -2.96 -0.90 5.09
C SER A 65 -2.48 0.42 4.46
N PHE A 66 -1.20 0.79 4.62
CA PHE A 66 -0.61 1.96 3.95
C PHE A 66 -0.36 1.70 2.48
N VAL A 67 0.22 0.54 2.14
CA VAL A 67 0.45 0.13 0.76
C VAL A 67 -0.87 0.10 -0.01
N GLY A 68 -1.91 -0.53 0.55
CA GLY A 68 -3.25 -0.56 -0.04
C GLY A 68 -3.87 0.84 -0.21
N SER A 69 -3.67 1.72 0.78
CA SER A 69 -4.15 3.10 0.68
C SER A 69 -3.45 3.89 -0.44
N VAL A 70 -2.14 3.71 -0.61
CA VAL A 70 -1.36 4.32 -1.70
C VAL A 70 -1.78 3.75 -3.05
N SER A 71 -1.91 2.41 -3.16
CA SER A 71 -2.38 1.76 -4.39
C SER A 71 -3.79 2.20 -4.78
N SER A 72 -4.71 2.29 -3.81
CA SER A 72 -6.06 2.82 -4.04
C SER A 72 -6.06 4.27 -4.49
N HIS A 73 -5.17 5.10 -3.94
CA HIS A 73 -4.98 6.49 -4.39
C HIS A 73 -4.51 6.55 -5.84
N LEU A 74 -3.53 5.73 -6.21
CA LEU A 74 -3.03 5.64 -7.58
C LEU A 74 -4.09 5.09 -8.55
N GLY A 75 -4.92 4.16 -8.07
CA GLY A 75 -6.06 3.64 -8.83
C GLY A 75 -7.10 4.71 -9.17
N LYS A 76 -7.41 5.60 -8.22
CA LYS A 76 -8.29 6.76 -8.46
C LYS A 76 -7.69 7.78 -9.44
N GLN A 77 -6.37 7.78 -9.63
CA GLN A 77 -5.67 8.61 -10.61
C GLN A 77 -5.52 7.93 -11.98
N GLY A 78 -6.03 6.70 -12.16
CA GLY A 78 -5.86 5.93 -13.39
C GLY A 78 -4.42 5.45 -13.63
N ARG A 79 -3.55 5.49 -12.62
CA ARG A 79 -2.13 5.08 -12.74
C ARG A 79 -1.89 3.60 -12.45
N VAL A 80 -2.87 2.94 -11.84
CA VAL A 80 -2.85 1.54 -11.42
C VAL A 80 -4.27 1.02 -11.60
N GLN A 81 -4.46 -0.21 -12.08
CA GLN A 81 -5.78 -0.84 -12.09
C GLN A 81 -6.13 -1.36 -10.70
N HIS A 82 -7.35 -1.07 -10.23
CA HIS A 82 -7.87 -1.55 -8.95
C HIS A 82 -9.10 -2.45 -9.19
N SER A 83 -9.18 -3.61 -8.52
CA SER A 83 -10.40 -4.41 -8.49
C SER A 83 -10.88 -4.49 -7.04
N VAL A 84 -11.96 -3.77 -6.73
CA VAL A 84 -12.52 -3.64 -5.38
C VAL A 84 -13.42 -4.82 -5.02
N LYS A 85 -13.84 -5.64 -5.99
CA LYS A 85 -14.93 -6.59 -5.75
C LYS A 85 -14.52 -8.04 -5.57
N ILE A 86 -13.55 -8.53 -6.32
CA ILE A 86 -13.13 -9.93 -6.25
C ILE A 86 -11.66 -9.99 -6.67
N CYS A 87 -10.80 -10.53 -5.80
CA CYS A 87 -9.48 -10.96 -6.23
C CYS A 87 -9.67 -12.10 -7.26
N PRO A 88 -9.34 -11.91 -8.55
CA PRO A 88 -9.62 -12.92 -9.57
C PRO A 88 -8.83 -14.23 -9.34
N VAL A 89 -7.83 -14.20 -8.46
CA VAL A 89 -7.01 -15.36 -8.07
C VAL A 89 -7.62 -16.13 -6.89
N LYS A 90 -8.34 -15.47 -5.97
CA LYS A 90 -8.82 -16.09 -4.72
C LYS A 90 -10.34 -16.16 -4.58
N GLY A 91 -11.10 -15.42 -5.38
CA GLY A 91 -12.56 -15.36 -5.25
C GLY A 91 -13.05 -14.66 -3.98
N THR A 92 -12.15 -14.13 -3.14
CA THR A 92 -12.46 -13.41 -1.91
C THR A 92 -12.44 -11.89 -2.13
N PRO A 93 -13.21 -11.12 -1.34
CA PRO A 93 -13.19 -9.66 -1.36
C PRO A 93 -11.88 -9.16 -0.72
N ASP A 94 -10.81 -9.15 -1.51
CA ASP A 94 -9.51 -8.59 -1.15
C ASP A 94 -9.13 -7.56 -2.22
N ASP A 95 -8.78 -6.34 -1.81
CA ASP A 95 -8.38 -5.29 -2.74
C ASP A 95 -7.06 -5.68 -3.43
N VAL A 96 -7.14 -5.89 -4.75
CA VAL A 96 -5.97 -6.19 -5.59
C VAL A 96 -5.69 -5.09 -6.58
N PHE A 97 -4.40 -4.98 -6.91
CA PHE A 97 -3.85 -3.93 -7.75
C PHE A 97 -2.91 -4.53 -8.79
N LYS A 98 -2.86 -3.92 -9.98
CA LYS A 98 -1.86 -4.20 -11.02
C LYS A 98 -1.55 -2.93 -11.81
N PHE A 99 -0.40 -2.89 -12.47
CA PHE A 99 -0.07 -1.79 -13.38
C PHE A 99 -0.98 -1.80 -14.63
#